data_AF-A0A3L6FTW0-F1
#
_entry.id   AF-A0A3L6FTW0-F1
#
_cell.length_a   1.000
_cell.length_b   1.000
_cell.length_c   1.000
_cell.angle_alpha   90.00
_cell.angle_beta   90.00
_cell.angle_gamma   90.00
#
_symmetry.space_group_name_H-M   'P 1'
#
loop_
_entity.id
_entity.type
_entity.pdbx_description
1 polymer ?
#
loop_
_entity_poly.entity_id
_entity_poly.type
_entity_poly.pdbx_seq_one_letter_code
_entity_poly.pdbx_strand_id
1 'polypeptide(L)'
;MGLLLLLLVAAAATAPAADAWGKEGHYMVCKIAESFLTKEASTAVKELLPGWAGGELAETCSWADTQRFRYRWSSPLHFADTPGDCEFDYAHGTPLSCRAFTRQRSNRLAGVCHAVPVPANANGWVVVVGVRGPDDSVRATEVWDVNVIETAMKDFYGNDQSTMIQAIQQNITEEWADEEKKWEACRSRTKTCADKYAAESAKLACTAYEGVDQDSTLEDDYFFAALPVVQKRIAQGGVRLAAILNRIFGGNSRSGFRAVD
;
A
#
# COMPACT_ATOMS: atom_id res chain seq x y z
N MET A 1 -44.41 30.62 23.19
CA MET A 1 -43.27 29.73 23.51
C MET A 1 -43.71 28.30 23.23
N GLY A 2 -43.14 27.47 22.37
CA GLY A 2 -41.98 27.57 21.49
C GLY A 2 -42.13 26.43 20.47
N LEU A 3 -41.86 26.75 19.20
CA LEU A 3 -41.91 25.86 18.04
C LEU A 3 -40.49 25.32 17.77
N LEU A 4 -40.44 24.13 17.20
CA LEU A 4 -39.38 23.57 16.34
C LEU A 4 -38.15 22.86 16.97
N LEU A 5 -38.05 21.58 16.59
CA LEU A 5 -36.87 20.85 16.13
C LEU A 5 -35.70 20.65 17.11
N LEU A 6 -35.74 19.53 17.83
CA LEU A 6 -34.52 18.82 18.19
C LEU A 6 -33.92 18.24 16.90
N LEU A 7 -32.88 18.92 16.42
CA LEU A 7 -31.98 18.46 15.37
C LEU A 7 -31.38 17.11 15.77
N LEU A 8 -31.80 16.04 15.10
CA LEU A 8 -30.97 14.85 14.93
C LEU A 8 -29.81 15.26 14.03
N VAL A 9 -28.75 15.79 14.65
CA VAL A 9 -27.43 15.81 14.01
C VAL A 9 -27.01 14.35 13.91
N ALA A 10 -27.28 13.73 12.77
CA ALA A 10 -26.56 12.53 12.39
C ALA A 10 -25.09 12.92 12.35
N ALA A 11 -24.35 12.56 13.40
CA ALA A 11 -22.90 12.60 13.37
C ALA A 11 -22.50 11.65 12.23
N ALA A 12 -22.26 12.20 11.05
CA ALA A 12 -21.52 11.50 10.02
C ALA A 12 -20.13 11.28 10.61
N ALA A 13 -19.91 10.10 11.21
CA ALA A 13 -18.58 9.65 11.56
C ALA A 13 -17.81 9.58 10.24
N THR A 14 -17.01 10.61 9.97
CA THR A 14 -15.99 10.52 8.92
C THR A 14 -15.00 9.48 9.42
N ALA A 15 -15.05 8.28 8.83
CA ALA A 15 -14.02 7.29 9.07
C ALA A 15 -12.66 7.94 8.79
N PRO A 16 -11.72 7.93 9.74
CA PRO A 16 -10.38 8.43 9.49
C PRO A 16 -9.74 7.57 8.39
N ALA A 17 -9.00 8.23 7.49
CA ALA A 17 -8.32 7.55 6.39
C ALA A 17 -7.32 6.53 6.95
N ALA A 18 -7.51 5.26 6.60
CA ALA A 18 -6.43 4.29 6.69
C ALA A 18 -5.40 4.69 5.63
N ASP A 19 -4.16 4.86 6.04
CA ASP A 19 -3.09 5.12 5.09
C ASP A 19 -2.65 3.78 4.48
N ALA A 20 -2.16 3.84 3.24
CA ALA A 20 -1.28 2.78 2.77
C ALA A 20 0.10 3.00 3.43
N TRP A 21 1.07 2.11 3.14
CA TRP A 21 2.44 2.18 3.64
C TRP A 21 2.97 3.60 3.91
N GLY A 22 3.76 3.77 4.96
CA GLY A 22 4.56 4.97 5.14
C GLY A 22 5.55 5.18 3.99
N LYS A 23 6.27 6.31 4.03
CA LYS A 23 7.26 6.68 3.01
C LYS A 23 8.21 5.53 2.68
N GLU A 24 8.70 4.84 3.71
CA GLU A 24 9.68 3.76 3.56
C GLU A 24 9.08 2.53 2.88
N GLY A 25 7.88 2.10 3.27
CA GLY A 25 7.20 0.98 2.59
C GLY A 25 6.86 1.29 1.12
N HIS A 26 6.43 2.52 0.82
CA HIS A 26 6.22 2.97 -0.56
C HIS A 26 7.51 2.94 -1.40
N TYR A 27 8.62 3.40 -0.82
CA TYR A 27 9.93 3.35 -1.46
C TYR A 27 10.34 1.91 -1.74
N MET A 28 10.30 1.03 -0.73
CA MET A 28 10.69 -0.38 -0.87
C MET A 28 9.89 -1.11 -1.96
N VAL A 29 8.56 -0.96 -1.97
CA VAL A 29 7.69 -1.56 -3.00
C VAL A 29 8.14 -1.15 -4.41
N CYS A 30 8.39 0.13 -4.62
CA CYS A 30 8.79 0.62 -5.93
C CYS A 30 10.22 0.25 -6.30
N LYS A 31 11.15 0.27 -5.35
CA LYS A 31 12.54 -0.14 -5.58
C LYS A 31 12.63 -1.63 -5.95
N ILE A 32 11.83 -2.47 -5.29
CA ILE A 32 11.66 -3.87 -5.69
C ILE A 32 11.08 -3.94 -7.10
N ALA A 33 10.00 -3.21 -7.40
CA ALA A 33 9.38 -3.25 -8.73
C ALA A 33 10.37 -2.91 -9.85
N GLU A 34 11.24 -1.92 -9.67
CA GLU A 34 12.27 -1.54 -10.63
C GLU A 34 13.18 -2.70 -11.04
N SER A 35 13.51 -3.59 -10.10
CA SER A 35 14.35 -4.77 -10.37
C SER A 35 13.68 -5.84 -11.25
N PHE A 36 12.35 -5.80 -11.37
CA PHE A 36 11.55 -6.73 -12.18
C PHE A 36 11.01 -6.09 -13.47
N LEU A 37 11.35 -4.84 -13.77
CA LEU A 37 10.93 -4.20 -15.01
C LEU A 37 11.69 -4.76 -16.22
N THR A 38 10.94 -5.03 -17.28
CA THR A 38 11.49 -5.23 -18.63
C THR A 38 12.20 -3.97 -19.11
N LYS A 39 13.10 -4.11 -20.09
CA LYS A 39 13.83 -2.97 -20.66
C LYS A 39 12.87 -1.91 -21.20
N GLU A 40 11.83 -2.35 -21.91
CA GLU A 40 10.80 -1.48 -22.50
C GLU A 40 10.05 -0.70 -21.41
N ALA A 41 9.62 -1.38 -20.36
CA ALA A 41 8.92 -0.74 -19.24
C ALA A 41 9.83 0.21 -18.46
N SER A 42 11.09 -0.17 -18.20
CA SER A 42 12.05 0.69 -17.51
C SER A 42 12.34 1.96 -18.30
N THR A 43 12.54 1.86 -19.62
CA THR A 43 12.71 3.04 -20.49
C THR A 43 11.47 3.94 -20.44
N ALA A 44 10.27 3.38 -20.64
CA ALA A 44 9.04 4.16 -20.61
C ALA A 44 8.79 4.82 -19.25
N VAL A 45 9.04 4.12 -18.13
CA VAL A 45 8.93 4.70 -16.78
C VAL A 45 9.90 5.87 -16.64
N LYS A 46 11.18 5.70 -16.99
CA LYS A 46 12.20 6.75 -16.88
C LYS A 46 11.88 8.00 -17.70
N GLU A 47 11.27 7.85 -18.88
CA GLU A 47 10.80 8.97 -19.71
C GLU A 47 9.66 9.77 -19.06
N LEU A 48 8.86 9.14 -18.20
CA LEU A 48 7.72 9.76 -17.52
C LEU A 48 8.10 10.38 -16.16
N LEU A 49 9.26 10.02 -15.61
CA LEU A 49 9.70 10.51 -14.31
C LEU A 49 10.14 11.99 -14.38
N PRO A 50 9.87 12.77 -13.34
CA PRO A 50 10.37 14.13 -13.25
C PRO A 50 11.89 14.13 -13.00
N GLY A 51 12.58 15.18 -13.46
CA GLY A 51 14.05 15.24 -13.37
C GLY A 51 14.62 15.13 -11.95
N TRP A 52 13.88 15.57 -10.92
CA TRP A 52 14.32 15.46 -9.52
C TRP A 52 14.37 14.02 -9.00
N ALA A 53 13.67 13.08 -9.65
CA ALA A 53 13.65 11.68 -9.25
C ALA A 53 14.93 10.92 -9.67
N GLY A 54 15.85 11.56 -10.41
CA GLY A 54 17.12 10.94 -10.80
C GLY A 54 16.99 9.70 -11.67
N GLY A 55 15.82 9.46 -12.27
CA GLY A 55 15.52 8.23 -13.02
C GLY A 55 15.10 7.04 -12.15
N GLU A 56 14.81 7.27 -10.86
CA GLU A 56 14.32 6.27 -9.93
C GLU A 56 12.82 6.44 -9.67
N LEU A 57 12.05 5.39 -9.91
CA LEU A 57 10.62 5.33 -9.62
C LEU A 57 10.35 5.48 -8.12
N ALA A 58 11.19 4.86 -7.28
CA ALA A 58 11.03 4.83 -5.83
C ALA A 58 10.94 6.22 -5.19
N GLU A 59 11.68 7.20 -5.71
CA GLU A 59 11.67 8.61 -5.27
C GLU A 59 10.28 9.27 -5.41
N THR A 60 9.44 8.77 -6.31
CA THR A 60 8.12 9.34 -6.59
C THR A 60 6.97 8.60 -5.90
N CYS A 61 7.22 7.46 -5.24
CA CYS A 61 6.14 6.55 -4.87
C CYS A 61 5.28 7.00 -3.69
N SER A 62 5.79 7.90 -2.84
CA SER A 62 5.01 8.56 -1.77
C SER A 62 4.38 9.88 -2.23
N TRP A 63 4.57 10.29 -3.49
CA TRP A 63 4.07 11.58 -3.99
C TRP A 63 2.55 11.69 -3.85
N ALA A 64 1.81 10.60 -4.09
CA ALA A 64 0.35 10.57 -3.98
C ALA A 64 -0.13 10.99 -2.57
N ASP A 65 0.55 10.53 -1.51
CA ASP A 65 0.21 10.89 -0.12
C ASP A 65 0.41 12.38 0.15
N THR A 66 1.46 12.97 -0.40
CA THR A 66 1.68 14.42 -0.25
C THR A 66 0.59 15.24 -0.94
N GLN A 67 -0.01 14.70 -2.00
CA GLN A 67 -0.98 15.45 -2.81
C GLN A 67 -2.42 15.24 -2.41
N ARG A 68 -2.76 14.22 -1.61
CA ARG A 68 -4.15 13.95 -1.22
C ARG A 68 -4.81 15.13 -0.48
N PHE A 69 -4.01 15.98 0.17
CA PHE A 69 -4.49 17.21 0.82
C PHE A 69 -4.80 18.33 -0.18
N ARG A 70 -4.07 18.39 -1.29
CA ARG A 70 -4.30 19.33 -2.39
C ARG A 70 -5.43 18.86 -3.30
N TYR A 71 -5.43 17.58 -3.65
CA TYR A 71 -6.43 16.91 -4.44
C TYR A 71 -7.30 16.06 -3.52
N ARG A 72 -8.19 16.71 -2.74
CA ARG A 72 -9.01 16.04 -1.71
C ARG A 72 -9.82 14.84 -2.22
N TRP A 73 -10.22 14.86 -3.48
CA TRP A 73 -10.91 13.74 -4.14
C TRP A 73 -10.06 12.47 -4.24
N SER A 74 -8.74 12.58 -4.15
CA SER A 74 -7.81 11.45 -4.23
C SER A 74 -7.61 10.74 -2.91
N SER A 75 -7.96 11.35 -1.77
CA SER A 75 -7.79 10.74 -0.44
C SER A 75 -8.48 9.37 -0.30
N PRO A 76 -9.74 9.19 -0.74
CA PRO A 76 -10.41 7.90 -0.66
C PRO A 76 -9.89 6.84 -1.64
N LEU A 77 -8.86 7.15 -2.45
CA LEU A 77 -8.24 6.20 -3.37
C LEU A 77 -7.07 5.42 -2.74
N HIS A 78 -6.73 5.71 -1.48
CA HIS A 78 -5.59 5.11 -0.78
C HIS A 78 -5.96 3.86 0.04
N PHE A 79 -7.24 3.65 0.34
CA PHE A 79 -7.71 2.57 1.21
C PHE A 79 -9.03 1.99 0.71
N ALA A 80 -9.37 0.78 1.13
CA ALA A 80 -10.67 0.20 0.87
C ALA A 80 -11.31 -0.27 2.18
N ASP A 81 -12.47 0.28 2.50
CA ASP A 81 -13.20 -0.09 3.71
C ASP A 81 -13.81 -1.48 3.57
N THR A 82 -13.70 -2.28 4.64
CA THR A 82 -14.34 -3.59 4.77
C THR A 82 -15.26 -3.59 5.98
N PRO A 83 -16.38 -4.35 5.97
CA PRO A 83 -17.34 -4.35 7.08
C PRO A 83 -16.82 -5.05 8.35
N GLY A 84 -15.58 -5.56 8.34
CA GLY A 84 -14.96 -6.23 9.48
C GLY A 84 -15.22 -7.74 9.57
N ASP A 85 -15.76 -8.34 8.51
CA ASP A 85 -16.01 -9.78 8.37
C ASP A 85 -14.88 -10.53 7.66
N CYS A 86 -13.72 -9.89 7.50
CA CYS A 86 -12.55 -10.42 6.78
C CYS A 86 -12.76 -10.64 5.28
N GLU A 87 -13.88 -10.18 4.73
CA GLU A 87 -14.18 -10.28 3.31
C GLU A 87 -14.06 -8.91 2.62
N PHE A 88 -13.64 -8.96 1.36
CA PHE A 88 -13.66 -7.80 0.47
C PHE A 88 -14.61 -8.11 -0.69
N ASP A 89 -15.65 -7.30 -0.81
CA ASP A 89 -16.55 -7.33 -1.96
C ASP A 89 -16.51 -6.00 -2.69
N TYR A 90 -16.12 -6.03 -3.97
CA TYR A 90 -16.08 -4.84 -4.82
C TYR A 90 -17.47 -4.21 -5.03
N ALA A 91 -18.56 -4.99 -4.92
CA ALA A 91 -19.93 -4.51 -5.08
C ALA A 91 -20.45 -3.76 -3.85
N HIS A 92 -19.96 -4.09 -2.66
CA HIS A 92 -20.36 -3.49 -1.38
C HIS A 92 -19.31 -2.52 -0.81
N GLY A 93 -18.05 -2.63 -1.23
CA GLY A 93 -17.00 -1.64 -0.99
C GLY A 93 -17.21 -0.38 -1.84
N THR A 94 -16.67 0.75 -1.39
CA THR A 94 -16.79 2.02 -2.12
C THR A 94 -16.17 1.88 -3.53
N PRO A 95 -16.94 2.01 -4.65
CA PRO A 95 -16.54 1.59 -6.02
C PRO A 95 -15.38 2.36 -6.69
N LEU A 96 -14.71 3.23 -5.93
CA LEU A 96 -13.69 4.15 -6.42
C LEU A 96 -12.31 3.85 -5.85
N SER A 97 -12.21 3.07 -4.78
CA SER A 97 -11.08 3.15 -3.86
C SER A 97 -9.91 2.19 -4.14
N CYS A 98 -10.13 1.12 -4.92
CA CYS A 98 -9.06 0.27 -5.48
C CYS A 98 -8.95 0.37 -7.01
N ARG A 99 -9.14 1.59 -7.58
CA ARG A 99 -8.84 1.83 -9.00
C ARG A 99 -7.34 1.96 -9.22
N ALA A 100 -6.64 0.82 -9.20
CA ALA A 100 -5.29 0.76 -9.72
C ALA A 100 -5.31 1.17 -11.21
N PHE A 101 -4.59 2.24 -11.53
CA PHE A 101 -4.30 2.68 -12.90
C PHE A 101 -5.51 2.97 -13.80
N THR A 102 -6.54 3.68 -13.34
CA THR A 102 -7.43 4.31 -14.33
C THR A 102 -6.72 5.49 -14.99
N ARG A 103 -6.48 5.36 -16.30
CA ARG A 103 -5.98 6.37 -17.24
C ARG A 103 -6.62 7.75 -17.02
N GLN A 104 -6.08 8.52 -16.07
CA GLN A 104 -6.28 9.97 -16.02
C GLN A 104 -5.09 10.59 -16.74
N ARG A 105 -5.36 11.65 -17.52
CA ARG A 105 -4.44 12.32 -18.45
C ARG A 105 -3.24 13.02 -17.79
N SER A 106 -2.79 12.56 -16.64
CA SER A 106 -1.63 13.08 -15.92
C SER A 106 -0.86 11.88 -15.40
N ASN A 107 0.39 11.71 -15.86
CA ASN A 107 1.33 10.63 -15.55
C ASN A 107 1.57 10.45 -14.03
N ARG A 108 0.61 9.90 -13.29
CA ARG A 108 0.63 9.87 -11.83
C ARG A 108 0.20 8.49 -11.35
N LEU A 109 1.21 7.73 -10.91
CA LEU A 109 1.09 6.41 -10.30
C LEU A 109 0.58 6.62 -8.87
N ALA A 110 -0.61 6.13 -8.53
CA ALA A 110 -1.11 6.20 -7.16
C ALA A 110 -1.75 4.86 -6.76
N GLY A 111 -1.37 4.40 -5.57
CA GLY A 111 -2.08 3.43 -4.71
C GLY A 111 -2.39 2.08 -5.34
N VAL A 112 -1.53 1.10 -5.12
CA VAL A 112 -1.95 -0.31 -5.24
C VAL A 112 -2.23 -0.82 -3.83
N CYS A 113 -3.43 -1.37 -3.63
CA CYS A 113 -3.98 -1.92 -2.38
C CYS A 113 -3.12 -3.09 -1.83
N HIS A 114 -1.92 -2.79 -1.32
CA HIS A 114 -0.94 -3.78 -0.85
C HIS A 114 -0.68 -3.73 0.66
N ALA A 115 -1.04 -2.64 1.34
CA ALA A 115 -1.02 -2.57 2.80
C ALA A 115 -2.11 -3.48 3.39
N VAL A 116 -1.92 -3.94 4.63
CA VAL A 116 -2.96 -4.64 5.39
C VAL A 116 -4.02 -3.59 5.76
N PRO A 117 -5.24 -3.64 5.19
CA PRO A 117 -6.31 -2.69 5.48
C PRO A 117 -6.74 -2.87 6.92
N VAL A 118 -7.35 -1.84 7.49
CA VAL A 118 -7.90 -1.92 8.84
C VAL A 118 -9.39 -2.23 8.73
N PRO A 119 -9.90 -3.21 9.49
CA PRO A 119 -11.32 -3.50 9.49
C PRO A 119 -12.07 -2.29 10.06
N ALA A 120 -13.28 -2.01 9.56
CA ALA A 120 -14.00 -0.77 9.91
C ALA A 120 -14.25 -0.58 11.42
N ASN A 121 -14.26 -1.66 12.20
CA ASN A 121 -14.39 -1.62 13.67
C ASN A 121 -13.11 -1.21 14.41
N ALA A 122 -11.93 -1.33 13.77
CA ALA A 122 -10.63 -0.91 14.29
C ALA A 122 -10.15 0.42 13.69
N ASN A 123 -10.91 1.00 12.75
CA ASN A 123 -10.61 2.30 12.17
C ASN A 123 -10.64 3.40 13.24
N GLY A 124 -9.45 3.94 13.55
CA GLY A 124 -9.28 5.00 14.53
C GLY A 124 -8.84 4.53 15.92
N TRP A 125 -8.57 3.24 16.11
CA TRP A 125 -7.96 2.76 17.35
C TRP A 125 -6.56 3.35 17.55
N VAL A 126 -6.31 3.77 18.79
CA VAL A 126 -4.99 4.19 19.25
C VAL A 126 -4.45 3.08 20.15
N VAL A 127 -3.23 2.66 19.87
CA VAL A 127 -2.50 1.61 20.58
C VAL A 127 -1.17 2.18 21.06
N VAL A 128 -0.61 1.59 22.10
CA VAL A 128 0.73 1.94 22.59
C VAL A 128 1.72 0.98 21.95
N VAL A 129 2.74 1.50 21.26
CA VAL A 129 3.83 0.65 20.77
C VAL A 129 4.87 0.54 21.87
N GLY A 130 4.83 -0.56 22.62
CA GLY A 130 5.83 -0.88 23.65
C GLY A 130 7.13 -1.44 23.07
N VAL A 131 7.18 -1.67 21.75
CA VAL A 131 8.35 -2.20 21.05
C VAL A 131 9.45 -1.12 20.94
N ARG A 132 10.36 -1.10 21.91
CA ARG A 132 11.72 -0.51 21.83
C ARG A 132 11.79 0.99 21.44
N GLY A 133 10.93 1.80 22.05
CA GLY A 133 10.94 3.27 22.05
C GLY A 133 10.19 3.83 23.28
N PRO A 134 10.11 5.15 23.47
CA PRO A 134 9.15 5.71 24.44
C PRO A 134 7.74 5.24 24.10
N ASP A 135 6.89 5.02 25.12
CA ASP A 135 5.50 4.57 24.99
C ASP A 135 4.64 5.61 24.24
N ASP A 136 4.85 5.71 22.93
CA ASP A 136 4.13 6.62 22.06
C ASP A 136 2.80 5.97 21.65
N SER A 137 1.72 6.69 21.90
CA SER A 137 0.39 6.31 21.46
C SER A 137 0.25 6.60 19.96
N VAL A 138 0.11 5.56 19.14
CA VAL A 138 0.00 5.64 17.68
C VAL A 138 -1.29 4.98 17.19
N ARG A 139 -1.69 5.24 15.94
CA ARG A 139 -2.85 4.54 15.35
C ARG A 139 -2.49 3.10 15.05
N ALA A 140 -3.45 2.20 15.19
CA ALA A 140 -3.26 0.78 14.88
C ALA A 140 -2.86 0.53 13.40
N THR A 141 -3.23 1.43 12.47
CA THR A 141 -2.77 1.44 11.06
C THR A 141 -1.27 1.73 10.96
N GLU A 142 -0.79 2.71 11.75
CA GLU A 142 0.56 3.26 11.71
C GLU A 142 1.61 2.23 12.13
N VAL A 143 1.22 1.32 13.03
CA VAL A 143 2.04 0.18 13.45
C VAL A 143 2.51 -0.64 12.25
N TRP A 144 1.60 -0.94 11.33
CA TRP A 144 1.89 -1.75 10.14
C TRP A 144 2.55 -0.93 9.03
N ASP A 145 2.10 0.31 8.82
CA ASP A 145 2.57 1.16 7.73
C ASP A 145 3.98 1.73 7.97
N VAL A 146 4.35 1.93 9.24
CA VAL A 146 5.56 2.66 9.64
C VAL A 146 6.35 1.89 10.69
N ASN A 147 5.77 1.64 11.89
CA ASN A 147 6.57 1.25 13.05
C ASN A 147 7.25 -0.13 12.87
N VAL A 148 6.55 -1.13 12.34
CA VAL A 148 7.16 -2.45 12.10
C VAL A 148 8.34 -2.35 11.12
N ILE A 149 8.23 -1.51 10.08
CA ILE A 149 9.30 -1.32 9.10
C ILE A 149 10.49 -0.60 9.75
N GLU A 150 10.25 0.54 10.42
CA GLU A 150 11.31 1.34 11.04
C GLU A 150 12.03 0.59 12.15
N THR A 151 11.29 -0.11 13.02
CA THR A 151 11.88 -0.96 14.06
C THR A 151 12.72 -2.08 13.45
N ALA A 152 12.23 -2.76 12.40
CA ALA A 152 13.00 -3.79 11.74
C ALA A 152 14.27 -3.24 11.08
N MET A 153 14.18 -2.10 10.39
CA MET A 153 15.35 -1.42 9.80
C MET A 153 16.41 -1.11 10.86
N LYS A 154 16.00 -0.55 11.99
CA LYS A 154 16.88 -0.22 13.11
C LYS A 154 17.53 -1.46 13.72
N ASP A 155 16.75 -2.49 14.01
CA ASP A 155 17.20 -3.63 14.81
C ASP A 155 17.97 -4.69 14.01
N PHE A 156 17.63 -4.89 12.73
CA PHE A 156 18.19 -5.98 11.91
C PHE A 156 18.98 -5.54 10.69
N TYR A 157 18.80 -4.30 10.23
CA TYR A 157 19.35 -3.85 8.94
C TYR A 157 20.28 -2.64 9.08
N GLY A 158 20.80 -2.37 10.28
CA GLY A 158 21.76 -1.28 10.52
C GLY A 158 21.19 0.10 10.23
N ASN A 159 19.87 0.26 10.32
CA ASN A 159 19.12 1.45 9.92
C ASN A 159 19.30 1.82 8.44
N ASP A 160 19.55 0.82 7.58
CA ASP A 160 19.71 0.98 6.14
C ASP A 160 18.58 0.27 5.39
N GLN A 161 17.71 1.08 4.80
CA GLN A 161 16.61 0.62 3.96
C GLN A 161 17.09 -0.23 2.77
N SER A 162 18.25 0.08 2.18
CA SER A 162 18.75 -0.65 1.02
C SER A 162 19.12 -2.09 1.38
N THR A 163 19.64 -2.31 2.59
CA THR A 163 19.94 -3.64 3.12
C THR A 163 18.64 -4.44 3.35
N MET A 164 17.59 -3.82 3.90
CA MET A 164 16.29 -4.49 4.04
C MET A 164 15.66 -4.85 2.68
N ILE A 165 15.74 -3.95 1.70
CA ILE A 165 15.26 -4.21 0.32
C ILE A 165 16.00 -5.41 -0.28
N GLN A 166 17.33 -5.48 -0.14
CA GLN A 166 18.12 -6.59 -0.64
C GLN A 166 17.73 -7.92 0.01
N ALA A 167 17.49 -7.94 1.33
CA ALA A 167 17.02 -9.13 2.04
C ALA A 167 15.65 -9.60 1.53
N ILE A 168 14.71 -8.67 1.30
CA ILE A 168 13.40 -8.99 0.73
C ILE A 168 13.55 -9.53 -0.70
N GLN A 169 14.39 -8.91 -1.54
CA GLN A 169 14.66 -9.38 -2.90
C GLN A 169 15.26 -10.79 -2.91
N GLN A 170 16.19 -11.08 -2.00
CA GLN A 170 16.75 -12.41 -1.84
C GLN A 170 15.66 -13.43 -1.52
N ASN A 171 14.78 -13.14 -0.55
CA ASN A 171 13.65 -14.01 -0.21
C ASN A 171 12.69 -14.23 -1.39
N ILE A 172 12.46 -13.22 -2.24
CA ILE A 172 11.66 -13.40 -3.48
C ILE A 172 12.29 -14.47 -4.38
N THR A 173 13.61 -14.45 -4.53
CA THR A 173 14.34 -15.37 -5.41
C THR A 173 14.62 -16.74 -4.80
N GLU A 174 14.63 -16.84 -3.47
CA GLU A 174 14.91 -18.07 -2.73
C GLU A 174 13.61 -18.61 -2.12
N GLU A 175 13.25 -18.15 -0.91
CA GLU A 175 12.14 -18.68 -0.11
C GLU A 175 10.77 -18.64 -0.83
N TRP A 176 10.49 -17.58 -1.58
CA TRP A 176 9.19 -17.33 -2.20
C TRP A 176 9.18 -17.56 -3.72
N ALA A 177 10.21 -18.20 -4.29
CA ALA A 177 10.33 -18.38 -5.73
C ALA A 177 9.13 -19.15 -6.35
N ASP A 178 8.53 -20.07 -5.62
CA ASP A 178 7.35 -20.83 -6.05
C ASP A 178 6.03 -20.04 -5.92
N GLU A 179 6.03 -19.00 -5.10
CA GLU A 179 4.88 -18.12 -4.89
C GLU A 179 4.90 -16.89 -5.81
N GLU A 180 6.08 -16.36 -6.12
CA GLU A 180 6.31 -15.16 -6.92
C GLU A 180 5.55 -15.20 -8.25
N LYS A 181 5.69 -16.29 -9.01
CA LYS A 181 4.94 -16.51 -10.26
C LYS A 181 3.41 -16.45 -10.09
N LYS A 182 2.89 -16.85 -8.92
CA LYS A 182 1.45 -16.80 -8.60
C LYS A 182 1.00 -15.38 -8.24
N TRP A 183 1.91 -14.54 -7.75
CA TRP A 183 1.62 -13.13 -7.45
C TRP A 183 1.50 -12.31 -8.72
N GLU A 184 2.28 -12.60 -9.76
CA GLU A 184 2.21 -11.95 -11.08
C GLU A 184 0.92 -12.28 -11.86
N ALA A 185 0.37 -13.47 -11.59
CA ALA A 185 -0.76 -14.03 -12.31
C ALA A 185 -2.01 -13.16 -12.14
N CYS A 186 -2.34 -12.40 -13.20
CA CYS A 186 -3.59 -11.69 -13.36
C CYS A 186 -4.22 -12.04 -14.70
N ARG A 187 -5.48 -12.50 -14.68
CA ARG A 187 -6.19 -13.01 -15.87
C ARG A 187 -6.46 -11.92 -16.92
N SER A 188 -6.56 -10.66 -16.51
CA SER A 188 -6.91 -9.56 -17.40
C SER A 188 -5.66 -8.86 -17.94
N ARG A 189 -5.70 -8.53 -19.24
CA ARG A 189 -4.66 -7.71 -19.90
C ARG A 189 -4.86 -6.21 -19.72
N THR A 190 -6.08 -5.78 -19.39
CA THR A 190 -6.47 -4.36 -19.36
C THR A 190 -7.02 -3.90 -18.01
N LYS A 191 -7.32 -4.84 -17.11
CA LYS A 191 -7.75 -4.57 -15.73
C LYS A 191 -6.70 -5.11 -14.79
N THR A 192 -6.46 -4.40 -13.70
CA THR A 192 -5.66 -4.90 -12.59
C THR A 192 -6.42 -6.00 -11.85
N CYS A 193 -5.71 -6.80 -11.06
CA CYS A 193 -6.32 -7.76 -10.14
C CYS A 193 -6.45 -7.17 -8.73
N ALA A 194 -6.79 -5.88 -8.65
CA ALA A 194 -6.84 -5.14 -7.38
C ALA A 194 -7.82 -5.80 -6.38
N ASP A 195 -8.95 -6.33 -6.84
CA ASP A 195 -9.93 -7.01 -5.99
C ASP A 195 -9.34 -8.25 -5.28
N LYS A 196 -8.51 -9.02 -6.00
CA LYS A 196 -7.78 -10.15 -5.41
C LYS A 196 -6.81 -9.65 -4.33
N TYR A 197 -6.10 -8.56 -4.61
CA TYR A 197 -5.10 -8.03 -3.68
C TYR A 197 -5.75 -7.47 -2.42
N ALA A 198 -6.88 -6.77 -2.58
CA ALA A 198 -7.71 -6.26 -1.50
C ALA A 198 -8.31 -7.39 -0.65
N ALA A 199 -8.79 -8.47 -1.27
CA ALA A 199 -9.30 -9.63 -0.55
C ALA A 199 -8.22 -10.38 0.25
N GLU A 200 -7.01 -10.52 -0.28
CA GLU A 200 -5.87 -11.06 0.49
C GLU A 200 -5.54 -10.18 1.69
N SER A 201 -5.53 -8.86 1.45
CA SER A 201 -5.28 -7.83 2.44
C SER A 201 -6.32 -7.87 3.57
N ALA A 202 -7.62 -7.93 3.24
CA ALA A 202 -8.72 -8.03 4.22
C ALA A 202 -8.62 -9.27 5.12
N LYS A 203 -8.15 -10.40 4.57
CA LYS A 203 -7.93 -11.63 5.36
C LYS A 203 -6.80 -11.46 6.37
N LEU A 204 -5.68 -10.85 5.95
CA LEU A 204 -4.55 -10.60 6.83
C LEU A 204 -4.88 -9.61 7.94
N ALA A 205 -5.75 -8.63 7.64
CA ALA A 205 -6.22 -7.66 8.61
C ALA A 205 -6.87 -8.30 9.83
N CYS A 206 -7.65 -9.36 9.63
CA CYS A 206 -8.31 -10.04 10.74
C CYS A 206 -7.33 -10.72 11.68
N THR A 207 -6.30 -11.37 11.15
CA THR A 207 -5.24 -11.96 11.99
C THR A 207 -4.37 -10.86 12.62
N ALA A 208 -4.14 -9.75 11.91
CA ALA A 208 -3.36 -8.62 12.40
C ALA A 208 -3.96 -7.93 13.63
N TYR A 209 -5.30 -7.87 13.71
CA TYR A 209 -6.02 -7.21 14.80
C TYR A 209 -6.71 -8.19 15.76
N GLU A 210 -6.44 -9.49 15.63
CA GLU A 210 -6.95 -10.48 16.58
C GLU A 210 -6.36 -10.24 17.98
N GLY A 211 -7.22 -9.98 18.96
CA GLY A 211 -6.81 -9.71 20.34
C GLY A 211 -6.15 -8.34 20.56
N VAL A 212 -6.20 -7.45 19.57
CA VAL A 212 -5.82 -6.03 19.74
C VAL A 212 -7.07 -5.24 20.06
N ASP A 213 -7.02 -4.41 21.10
CA ASP A 213 -8.07 -3.47 21.49
C ASP A 213 -7.52 -2.05 21.61
N GLN A 214 -8.42 -1.07 21.73
CA GLN A 214 -8.06 0.31 22.09
C GLN A 214 -7.18 0.32 23.36
N ASP A 215 -6.12 1.14 23.33
CA ASP A 215 -5.13 1.29 24.41
C ASP A 215 -4.29 0.03 24.72
N SER A 216 -4.34 -0.99 23.85
CA SER A 216 -3.44 -2.15 23.96
C SER A 216 -1.99 -1.75 23.79
N THR A 217 -1.10 -2.37 24.57
CA THR A 217 0.35 -2.30 24.37
C THR A 217 0.79 -3.42 23.45
N LEU A 218 1.35 -3.06 22.30
CA LEU A 218 1.91 -4.00 21.34
C LEU A 218 3.41 -4.16 21.62
N GLU A 219 3.83 -5.38 21.98
CA GLU A 219 5.20 -5.72 22.37
C GLU A 219 5.91 -6.58 21.32
N ASP A 220 7.09 -7.11 21.67
CA ASP A 220 7.97 -7.89 20.78
C ASP A 220 7.24 -9.06 20.09
N ASP A 221 6.34 -9.78 20.78
CA ASP A 221 5.58 -10.90 20.21
C ASP A 221 4.69 -10.45 19.04
N TYR A 222 4.03 -9.29 19.17
CA TYR A 222 3.23 -8.71 18.09
C TYR A 222 4.11 -8.31 16.91
N PHE A 223 5.24 -7.67 17.21
CA PHE A 223 6.21 -7.26 16.19
C PHE A 223 6.75 -8.45 15.39
N PHE A 224 7.16 -9.53 16.06
CA PHE A 224 7.68 -10.73 15.39
C PHE A 224 6.61 -11.48 14.59
N ALA A 225 5.34 -11.41 15.00
CA ALA A 225 4.22 -11.92 14.21
C ALA A 225 3.93 -11.06 12.97
N ALA A 226 4.02 -9.73 13.10
CA ALA A 226 3.70 -8.78 12.02
C ALA A 226 4.81 -8.67 10.96
N LEU A 227 6.08 -8.69 11.36
CA LEU A 227 7.24 -8.48 10.48
C LEU A 227 7.26 -9.37 9.23
N PRO A 228 7.14 -10.71 9.31
CA PRO A 228 7.17 -11.55 8.11
C PRO A 228 5.98 -11.27 7.17
N VAL A 229 4.83 -10.88 7.71
CA VAL A 229 3.66 -10.48 6.91
C VAL A 229 3.95 -9.18 6.18
N VAL A 230 4.48 -8.17 6.87
CA VAL A 230 4.86 -6.87 6.30
C VAL A 230 5.85 -7.05 5.15
N GLN A 231 6.93 -7.79 5.37
CA GLN A 231 7.95 -8.05 4.34
C GLN A 231 7.36 -8.75 3.10
N LYS A 232 6.50 -9.76 3.31
CA LYS A 232 5.84 -10.48 2.21
C LYS A 232 4.88 -9.58 1.44
N ARG A 233 4.16 -8.65 2.10
CA ARG A 233 3.28 -7.69 1.43
C ARG A 233 4.05 -6.63 0.63
N ILE A 234 5.19 -6.18 1.14
CA ILE A 234 6.12 -5.31 0.39
C ILE A 234 6.63 -6.03 -0.88
N ALA A 235 7.07 -7.28 -0.74
CA ALA A 235 7.51 -8.11 -1.86
C ALA A 235 6.42 -8.32 -2.93
N GLN A 236 5.23 -8.75 -2.50
CA GLN A 236 4.06 -8.90 -3.37
C GLN A 236 3.74 -7.59 -4.08
N GLY A 237 3.82 -6.46 -3.36
CA GLY A 237 3.59 -5.14 -3.92
C GLY A 237 4.52 -4.81 -5.08
N GLY A 238 5.83 -5.04 -4.89
CA GLY A 238 6.84 -4.79 -5.90
C GLY A 238 6.67 -5.67 -7.14
N VAL A 239 6.52 -6.98 -6.95
CA VAL A 239 6.32 -7.97 -8.04
C VAL A 239 5.05 -7.63 -8.84
N ARG A 240 3.94 -7.32 -8.17
CA ARG A 240 2.67 -6.98 -8.84
C ARG A 240 2.76 -5.66 -9.61
N LEU A 241 3.42 -4.65 -9.04
CA LEU A 241 3.63 -3.37 -9.71
C LEU A 241 4.46 -3.56 -10.99
N ALA A 242 5.56 -4.30 -10.91
CA ALA A 242 6.38 -4.62 -12.08
C ALA A 242 5.58 -5.37 -13.15
N ALA A 243 4.83 -6.40 -12.78
CA ALA A 243 3.98 -7.15 -13.70
C ALA A 243 2.92 -6.26 -14.38
N ILE A 244 2.34 -5.29 -13.66
CA ILE A 244 1.40 -4.32 -14.23
C ILE A 244 2.10 -3.40 -15.23
N LEU A 245 3.23 -2.80 -14.87
CA LEU A 245 3.98 -1.88 -15.73
C LEU A 245 4.52 -2.60 -16.98
N ASN A 246 5.03 -3.82 -16.83
CA ASN A 246 5.46 -4.67 -17.93
C ASN A 246 4.32 -4.98 -18.90
N ARG A 247 3.10 -5.23 -18.41
CA ARG A 247 1.93 -5.41 -19.28
C ARG A 247 1.51 -4.13 -20.00
N ILE A 248 1.58 -2.98 -19.33
CA ILE A 248 1.19 -1.69 -19.88
C ILE A 248 2.17 -1.28 -21.00
N PHE A 249 3.47 -1.41 -20.77
CA PHE A 249 4.51 -0.95 -21.68
C PHE A 249 5.06 -2.03 -22.62
N GLY A 250 4.79 -3.31 -22.37
CA GLY A 250 5.19 -4.43 -23.24
C GLY A 250 4.31 -4.62 -24.48
N GLY A 251 3.19 -3.90 -24.58
CA GLY A 251 2.28 -3.94 -25.73
C GLY A 251 2.70 -3.01 -26.86
N ASN A 252 3.37 -3.55 -27.88
CA ASN A 252 3.71 -2.94 -29.19
C ASN A 252 4.83 -1.88 -29.22
N SER A 253 6.01 -2.37 -29.61
CA SER A 253 7.02 -1.68 -30.43
C SER A 253 6.51 -1.27 -31.84
N ARG A 254 5.26 -0.81 -31.97
CA ARG A 254 4.64 -0.37 -33.25
C ARG A 254 3.74 0.86 -33.20
N SER A 255 3.80 1.68 -32.17
CA SER A 255 3.32 3.06 -32.30
C SER A 255 4.19 3.97 -31.47
N GLY A 256 5.07 4.72 -32.15
CA GLY A 256 5.81 5.79 -31.53
C GLY A 256 4.87 6.68 -30.73
N PHE A 257 5.24 6.91 -29.48
CA PHE A 257 4.75 8.02 -28.69
C PHE A 257 5.05 9.28 -29.51
N ARG A 258 4.08 9.78 -30.28
CA ARG A 258 4.22 11.13 -30.84
C ARG A 258 4.13 12.06 -29.66
N ALA A 259 5.27 12.65 -29.30
CA ALA A 259 5.29 13.89 -28.56
C ALA A 259 4.28 14.83 -29.25
N VAL A 260 3.28 15.26 -28.49
CA VAL A 260 2.42 16.35 -28.92
C VAL A 260 3.18 17.59 -28.46
N ASP A 261 3.76 18.30 -29.42
CA ASP A 261 4.30 19.65 -29.23
C ASP A 261 3.20 20.60 -28.71
#